data_AF-A0A2S5R2U8-F1
#
_entry.id   AF-A0A2S5R2U8-F1
#
_cell.length_a   1.000
_cell.length_b   1.000
_cell.length_c   1.000
_cell.angle_alpha   90.00
_cell.angle_beta   90.00
_cell.angle_gamma   90.00
#
_symmetry.space_group_name_H-M   'P 1'
#
loop_
_entity.id
_entity.type
_entity.pdbx_description
1 polymer ?
#
loop_
_entity_poly.entity_id
_entity_poly.type
_entity_poly.pdbx_seq_one_letter_code
_entity_poly.pdbx_strand_id
1 'polypeptide(L)'
;MTQGTVSTTPPKNIYLNNKELLIAVRESKEMGKMSNRLATMLQLLCAKYATKGNFVNYTYNDDMQAYALLMLVRTWNSFDLNKSSNPFAFYTQCIKNSFTQYLNQEKRQRTIRDLLLVDQGLNPSFGFGDGDDNSDQHFTEDEQDYYYYKETAQELQKQLTSEDELFRDEDAASESDSESESEDPVDEVDDLPLM
;
A
#
# COMPACT_ATOMS: atom_id res chain seq x y z
N MET A 1 14.06 -4.29 -53.76
CA MET A 1 13.92 -5.40 -52.79
C MET A 1 13.78 -4.78 -51.41
N THR A 2 12.55 -4.71 -50.89
CA THR A 2 12.22 -4.09 -49.60
C THR A 2 12.52 -5.07 -48.47
N GLN A 3 13.56 -4.78 -47.69
CA GLN A 3 13.88 -5.55 -46.49
C GLN A 3 12.88 -5.19 -45.39
N GLY A 4 12.01 -6.14 -45.03
CA GLY A 4 11.10 -6.02 -43.89
C GLY A 4 11.87 -6.17 -42.59
N THR A 5 11.80 -5.15 -41.72
CA THR A 5 12.35 -5.19 -40.38
C THR A 5 11.41 -5.98 -39.47
N VAL A 6 11.83 -7.19 -39.07
CA VAL A 6 11.13 -7.98 -38.06
C VAL A 6 11.46 -7.44 -36.66
N SER A 7 10.55 -6.65 -36.10
CA SER A 7 10.60 -6.23 -34.69
C SER A 7 10.53 -7.46 -33.79
N THR A 8 11.67 -7.81 -33.18
CA THR A 8 11.76 -8.91 -32.21
C THR A 8 11.64 -8.31 -30.81
N THR A 9 10.42 -8.13 -30.32
CA THR A 9 10.20 -7.77 -28.92
C THR A 9 10.70 -8.92 -28.04
N PRO A 10 11.54 -8.68 -27.03
CA PRO A 10 12.03 -9.73 -26.14
C PRO A 10 10.84 -10.45 -25.49
N PRO A 11 10.91 -11.79 -25.30
CA PRO A 11 9.83 -12.55 -24.70
C PRO A 11 9.53 -12.00 -23.32
N LYS A 12 8.26 -11.65 -23.08
CA LYS A 12 7.79 -11.18 -21.77
C LYS A 12 7.92 -12.36 -20.81
N ASN A 13 8.87 -12.29 -19.86
CA ASN A 13 9.00 -13.33 -18.83
C ASN A 13 7.71 -13.37 -18.00
N ILE A 14 6.85 -14.35 -18.28
CA ILE A 14 5.66 -14.63 -17.49
C ILE A 14 6.13 -15.52 -16.34
N TYR A 15 6.55 -14.89 -15.24
CA TYR A 15 7.20 -15.58 -14.12
C TYR A 15 6.27 -16.52 -13.36
N LEU A 16 4.95 -16.32 -13.45
CA LEU A 16 3.94 -17.22 -12.90
C LEU A 16 2.58 -16.90 -13.51
N ASN A 17 1.82 -17.91 -13.96
CA ASN A 17 0.50 -17.73 -14.54
C ASN A 17 -0.59 -18.32 -13.63
N ASN A 18 -1.69 -17.58 -13.40
CA ASN A 18 -2.81 -18.03 -12.56
C ASN A 18 -3.39 -19.38 -12.97
N LYS A 19 -3.49 -19.63 -14.29
CA LYS A 19 -4.00 -20.90 -14.80
C LYS A 19 -3.08 -22.07 -14.44
N GLU A 20 -1.77 -21.87 -14.55
CA GLU A 20 -0.80 -22.92 -14.23
C GLU A 20 -0.74 -23.21 -12.74
N LEU A 21 -0.79 -22.18 -11.89
CA LEU A 21 -0.83 -22.36 -10.45
C LEU A 21 -2.08 -23.14 -10.03
N LEU A 22 -3.23 -22.85 -10.64
CA LEU A 22 -4.47 -23.59 -10.37
C LEU A 22 -4.36 -25.09 -10.73
N ILE A 23 -3.73 -25.39 -11.86
CA ILE A 23 -3.49 -26.78 -12.28
C ILE A 23 -2.56 -27.48 -11.28
N ALA A 24 -1.44 -26.85 -10.91
CA ALA A 24 -0.48 -27.43 -9.97
C ALA A 24 -1.09 -27.67 -8.58
N VAL A 25 -1.99 -26.79 -8.12
CA VAL A 25 -2.74 -26.98 -6.87
C VAL A 25 -3.68 -28.17 -6.97
N ARG A 26 -4.44 -28.31 -8.08
CA ARG A 26 -5.33 -29.46 -8.30
C ARG A 26 -4.56 -30.78 -8.29
N GLU A 27 -3.48 -30.87 -9.05
CA GLU A 27 -2.62 -32.06 -9.11
C GLU A 27 -2.07 -32.43 -7.73
N SER A 28 -1.59 -31.43 -6.98
CA SER A 28 -1.04 -31.67 -5.63
C SER A 28 -2.12 -32.14 -4.64
N LYS A 29 -3.35 -31.66 -4.78
CA LYS A 29 -4.49 -32.11 -3.97
C LYS A 29 -4.91 -33.53 -4.29
N GLU A 30 -4.98 -33.89 -5.57
CA GLU A 30 -5.28 -35.26 -6.02
C GLU A 30 -4.22 -36.25 -5.52
N MET A 31 -2.94 -35.84 -5.51
CA MET A 31 -1.84 -36.65 -4.98
C MET A 31 -1.77 -36.68 -3.45
N GLY A 32 -2.52 -35.83 -2.75
CA GLY A 32 -2.45 -35.67 -1.29
C GLY A 32 -1.12 -35.15 -0.76
N LYS A 33 -0.23 -34.66 -1.64
CA LYS A 33 1.10 -34.13 -1.29
C LYS A 33 1.45 -32.93 -2.14
N MET A 34 2.16 -31.97 -1.56
CA MET A 34 2.65 -30.82 -2.31
C MET A 34 3.61 -31.28 -3.40
N SER A 35 3.31 -30.96 -4.66
CA SER A 35 4.22 -31.23 -5.77
C SER A 35 5.42 -30.27 -5.75
N ASN A 36 6.57 -30.70 -6.26
CA ASN A 36 7.75 -29.83 -6.41
C ASN A 36 7.42 -28.61 -7.29
N ARG A 37 6.59 -28.80 -8.33
CA ARG A 37 6.12 -27.70 -9.19
C ARG A 37 5.37 -26.64 -8.39
N LEU A 38 4.42 -27.05 -7.55
CA LEU A 38 3.68 -26.13 -6.68
C LEU A 38 4.62 -25.42 -5.69
N ALA A 39 5.56 -26.15 -5.08
CA ALA A 39 6.52 -25.58 -4.15
C ALA A 39 7.37 -24.48 -4.81
N THR A 40 7.92 -24.72 -6.00
CA THR A 40 8.69 -23.71 -6.76
C THR A 40 7.85 -22.49 -7.12
N MET A 41 6.59 -22.69 -7.52
CA MET A 41 5.67 -21.60 -7.82
C MET A 41 5.38 -20.72 -6.60
N LEU A 42 5.16 -21.32 -5.43
CA LEU A 42 4.94 -20.60 -4.17
C LEU A 42 6.20 -19.87 -3.70
N GLN A 43 7.38 -20.47 -3.88
CA GLN A 43 8.67 -19.82 -3.63
C GLN A 43 8.85 -18.56 -4.47
N LEU A 44 8.58 -18.63 -5.78
CA LEU A 44 8.64 -17.48 -6.68
C LEU A 44 7.64 -16.39 -6.30
N LEU A 45 6.42 -16.77 -5.91
CA LEU A 45 5.40 -15.82 -5.47
C LEU A 45 5.86 -15.06 -4.21
N CYS A 46 6.42 -15.77 -3.24
CA CYS A 46 6.95 -15.19 -2.01
C CYS A 46 8.14 -14.24 -2.29
N ALA A 47 9.13 -14.70 -3.05
CA ALA A 47 10.30 -13.90 -3.42
C ALA A 47 9.88 -12.62 -4.16
N LYS A 48 8.91 -12.72 -5.08
CA LYS A 48 8.38 -11.54 -5.78
C LYS A 48 7.71 -10.57 -4.83
N TYR A 49 6.93 -11.06 -3.86
CA TYR A 49 6.27 -10.21 -2.88
C TYR A 49 7.28 -9.46 -1.99
N ALA A 50 8.38 -10.12 -1.63
CA ALA A 50 9.45 -9.55 -0.81
C ALA A 50 10.20 -8.39 -1.50
N THR A 51 10.19 -8.32 -2.84
CA THR A 51 10.78 -7.20 -3.60
C THR A 51 9.92 -5.93 -3.67
N LYS A 52 8.73 -5.93 -3.05
CA LYS A 52 7.91 -4.71 -2.96
C LYS A 52 8.66 -3.62 -2.19
N GLY A 53 8.50 -2.36 -2.59
CA GLY A 53 9.21 -1.21 -2.02
C GLY A 53 9.11 -1.11 -0.50
N ASN A 54 7.96 -1.50 0.04
CA ASN A 54 7.72 -1.52 1.49
C ASN A 54 8.66 -2.49 2.20
N PHE A 55 8.92 -3.67 1.62
CA PHE A 55 9.63 -4.76 2.28
C PHE A 55 11.09 -4.89 1.87
N VAL A 56 11.48 -4.40 0.69
CA VAL A 56 12.80 -4.65 0.09
C VAL A 56 13.97 -4.24 1.00
N ASN A 57 13.82 -3.16 1.77
CA ASN A 57 14.87 -2.62 2.64
C ASN A 57 14.70 -3.00 4.12
N TYR A 58 13.77 -3.91 4.45
CA TYR A 58 13.65 -4.40 5.81
C TYR A 58 14.81 -5.31 6.18
N THR A 59 15.37 -5.11 7.38
CA THR A 59 16.43 -5.97 7.93
C THR A 59 16.05 -7.44 7.99
N TYR A 60 14.77 -7.73 8.26
CA TYR A 60 14.27 -9.09 8.43
C TYR A 60 13.62 -9.67 7.17
N ASN A 61 13.94 -9.14 5.97
CA ASN A 61 13.29 -9.57 4.73
C ASN A 61 13.43 -11.08 4.48
N ASP A 62 14.62 -11.62 4.65
CA ASP A 62 14.90 -13.05 4.46
C ASP A 62 14.15 -13.92 5.48
N ASP A 63 14.07 -13.48 6.74
CA ASP A 63 13.34 -14.20 7.78
C ASP A 63 11.82 -14.15 7.55
N MET A 64 11.29 -13.00 7.11
CA MET A 64 9.89 -12.85 6.72
C MET A 64 9.53 -13.81 5.57
N GLN A 65 10.41 -13.94 4.57
CA GLN A 65 10.24 -14.89 3.48
C GLN A 65 10.24 -16.34 4.00
N ALA A 66 11.20 -16.71 4.85
CA ALA A 66 11.27 -18.05 5.42
C ALA A 66 10.00 -18.40 6.23
N TYR A 67 9.52 -17.46 7.05
CA TYR A 67 8.29 -17.62 7.82
C TYR A 67 7.05 -17.75 6.92
N ALA A 68 6.93 -16.90 5.89
CA ALA A 68 5.84 -16.98 4.94
C ALA A 68 5.83 -18.31 4.15
N LEU A 69 7.00 -18.81 3.75
CA LEU A 69 7.11 -20.11 3.08
C LEU A 69 6.68 -21.26 3.99
N LEU A 70 7.07 -21.24 5.26
CA LEU A 70 6.59 -22.21 6.26
C LEU A 70 5.06 -22.18 6.36
N MET A 71 4.48 -20.98 6.42
CA MET A 71 3.03 -20.80 6.51
C MET A 71 2.30 -21.25 5.24
N LEU A 72 2.87 -21.03 4.06
CA LEU A 72 2.35 -21.55 2.81
C LEU A 72 2.37 -23.07 2.79
N VAL A 73 3.47 -23.70 3.20
CA VAL A 73 3.59 -25.17 3.30
C VAL A 73 2.67 -25.75 4.37
N ARG A 74 2.32 -24.99 5.40
CA ARG A 74 1.33 -25.41 6.41
C ARG A 74 -0.11 -25.32 5.90
N THR A 75 -0.42 -24.32 5.09
CA THR A 75 -1.80 -23.97 4.71
C THR A 75 -2.17 -24.28 3.26
N TRP A 76 -1.25 -24.84 2.46
CA TRP A 76 -1.47 -25.07 1.03
C TRP A 76 -2.72 -25.87 0.68
N ASN A 77 -3.06 -26.89 1.48
CA ASN A 77 -4.22 -27.73 1.22
C ASN A 77 -5.55 -27.02 1.57
N SER A 78 -5.51 -25.91 2.32
CA SER A 78 -6.70 -25.19 2.76
C SER A 78 -7.41 -24.43 1.63
N PHE A 79 -6.76 -24.23 0.48
CA PHE A 79 -7.37 -23.54 -0.67
C PHE A 79 -8.53 -24.36 -1.28
N ASP A 80 -9.74 -23.85 -1.22
CA ASP A 80 -10.92 -24.53 -1.78
C ASP A 80 -11.20 -24.11 -3.23
N LEU A 81 -11.13 -25.09 -4.14
CA LEU A 81 -11.33 -24.91 -5.58
C LEU A 81 -12.78 -24.55 -5.93
N ASN A 82 -13.75 -24.90 -5.08
CA ASN A 82 -15.16 -24.61 -5.33
C ASN A 82 -15.52 -23.16 -4.98
N LYS A 83 -14.76 -22.53 -4.07
CA LYS A 83 -15.03 -21.18 -3.59
C LYS A 83 -14.35 -20.11 -4.45
N SER A 84 -13.17 -20.41 -5.00
CA SER A 84 -12.41 -19.45 -5.79
C SER A 84 -11.62 -20.11 -6.91
N SER A 85 -11.60 -19.47 -8.08
CA SER A 85 -10.78 -19.85 -9.22
C SER A 85 -9.41 -19.16 -9.23
N ASN A 86 -9.15 -18.26 -8.25
CA ASN A 86 -7.94 -17.46 -8.17
C ASN A 86 -7.06 -17.89 -6.98
N PRO A 87 -6.17 -18.88 -7.17
CA PRO A 87 -5.22 -19.28 -6.13
C PRO A 87 -4.18 -18.20 -5.83
N PHE A 88 -3.83 -17.35 -6.79
CA PHE A 88 -2.87 -16.27 -6.58
C PHE A 88 -3.29 -15.31 -5.47
N ALA A 89 -4.55 -14.87 -5.51
CA ALA A 89 -5.09 -13.98 -4.49
C ALA A 89 -5.03 -14.63 -3.09
N PHE A 90 -5.43 -15.89 -2.98
CA PHE A 90 -5.38 -16.63 -1.73
C PHE A 90 -3.96 -16.72 -1.15
N TYR A 91 -3.00 -17.21 -1.94
CA TYR A 91 -1.63 -17.38 -1.46
C TYR A 91 -0.92 -16.04 -1.23
N THR A 92 -1.21 -15.02 -2.03
CA THR A 92 -0.70 -13.66 -1.78
C THR A 92 -1.22 -13.11 -0.46
N GLN A 93 -2.49 -13.36 -0.11
CA GLN A 93 -3.04 -12.94 1.17
C GLN A 93 -2.38 -13.70 2.33
N CYS A 94 -2.11 -15.00 2.17
CA CYS A 94 -1.34 -15.77 3.15
C CYS A 94 0.06 -15.17 3.37
N ILE A 95 0.74 -14.77 2.30
CA ILE A 95 2.07 -14.12 2.38
C ILE A 95 1.95 -12.78 3.10
N LYS A 96 1.01 -11.89 2.68
CA LYS A 96 0.77 -10.59 3.31
C LYS A 96 0.58 -10.73 4.82
N ASN A 97 -0.33 -11.61 5.24
CA ASN A 97 -0.63 -11.85 6.65
C ASN A 97 0.59 -12.39 7.41
N SER A 98 1.38 -13.28 6.79
CA SER A 98 2.58 -13.86 7.42
C SER A 98 3.67 -12.81 7.64
N PHE A 99 3.86 -11.89 6.69
CA PHE A 99 4.82 -10.78 6.82
C PHE A 99 4.44 -9.86 7.97
N THR A 100 3.18 -9.42 8.03
CA THR A 100 2.67 -8.60 9.13
C THR A 100 2.79 -9.32 10.48
N GLN A 101 2.47 -10.62 10.53
CA GLN A 101 2.58 -11.40 11.76
C GLN A 101 4.03 -11.49 12.26
N TYR A 102 4.99 -11.68 11.34
CA TYR A 102 6.41 -11.70 11.69
C TYR A 102 6.87 -10.36 12.26
N LEU A 103 6.54 -9.25 11.59
CA LEU A 103 6.90 -7.91 12.05
C LEU A 103 6.30 -7.58 13.43
N ASN A 104 5.05 -8.00 13.66
CA ASN A 104 4.40 -7.84 14.97
C ASN A 104 5.09 -8.66 16.06
N GLN A 105 5.54 -9.87 15.74
CA GLN A 105 6.31 -10.70 16.67
C GLN A 105 7.66 -10.03 17.00
N GLU A 106 8.36 -9.50 15.99
CA GLU A 106 9.62 -8.78 16.19
C GLU A 106 9.44 -7.51 17.03
N LYS A 107 8.37 -6.74 16.78
CA LYS A 107 8.02 -5.57 17.59
C LYS A 107 7.79 -5.97 19.04
N ARG A 108 7.01 -7.03 19.28
CA ARG A 108 6.76 -7.57 20.63
C ARG A 108 8.06 -8.00 21.33
N GLN A 109 8.94 -8.73 20.63
CA GLN A 109 10.21 -9.19 21.22
C GLN A 109 11.13 -8.02 21.57
N ARG A 110 11.15 -6.97 20.75
CA ARG A 110 11.87 -5.73 21.05
C ARG A 110 11.33 -5.07 22.33
N THR A 111 10.01 -4.91 22.43
CA THR A 111 9.37 -4.35 23.63
C THR A 111 9.69 -5.16 24.89
N ILE A 112 9.63 -6.50 24.82
CA ILE A 112 9.96 -7.37 25.97
C ILE A 112 11.43 -7.17 26.39
N ARG A 113 12.35 -7.10 25.42
CA ARG A 113 13.76 -6.85 25.71
C ARG A 113 13.97 -5.52 26.42
N ASP A 114 13.34 -4.46 25.93
CA ASP A 114 13.50 -3.13 26.51
C ASP A 114 12.86 -3.03 27.89
N LEU A 115 11.67 -3.62 28.11
CA LEU A 115 11.07 -3.73 29.44
C LEU A 115 11.99 -4.44 30.45
N LEU A 116 12.67 -5.50 30.01
CA LEU A 116 13.64 -6.22 30.85
C LEU A 116 14.86 -5.34 31.19
N LEU A 117 15.33 -4.53 30.24
CA LEU A 117 16.44 -3.59 30.50
C LEU A 117 16.06 -2.56 31.54
N VAL A 118 14.84 -1.99 31.44
CA VAL A 118 14.33 -1.02 32.41
C VAL A 118 14.17 -1.64 33.81
N ASP A 119 13.61 -2.86 33.90
CA ASP A 119 13.49 -3.59 35.17
C ASP A 119 14.86 -3.82 35.85
N GLN A 120 15.91 -3.96 35.05
CA GLN A 120 17.30 -4.11 35.53
C GLN A 120 18.01 -2.78 35.78
N GLY A 121 17.34 -1.63 35.62
CA GLY A 121 17.92 -0.30 35.76
C GLY A 121 18.93 0.05 34.67
N LEU A 122 18.87 -0.61 33.51
CA LEU A 122 19.68 -0.35 32.32
C LEU A 122 18.92 0.53 31.34
N ASN A 123 19.64 1.19 30.44
CA ASN A 123 19.03 2.02 29.41
C ASN A 123 18.40 1.16 28.30
N PRO A 124 17.14 1.41 27.92
CA PRO A 124 16.46 0.70 26.84
C PRO A 124 16.93 1.16 25.45
N SER A 125 16.44 0.50 24.40
CA SER A 125 16.78 0.85 23.02
C SER A 125 16.21 2.21 22.58
N PHE A 126 16.82 2.82 21.55
CA PHE A 126 16.34 4.08 20.97
C PHE A 126 14.91 3.92 20.44
N GLY A 127 14.02 4.81 20.88
CA GLY A 127 12.61 4.78 20.51
C GLY A 127 11.72 3.97 21.46
N PHE A 128 12.28 3.38 22.52
CA PHE A 128 11.51 2.90 23.66
C PHE A 128 11.15 4.10 24.56
N GLY A 129 9.90 4.56 24.49
CA GLY A 129 9.36 5.57 25.39
C GLY A 129 8.90 4.94 26.70
N ASP A 130 9.32 5.52 27.82
CA ASP A 130 9.18 4.96 29.18
C ASP A 130 7.77 5.10 29.79
N GLY A 131 6.78 5.46 28.99
CA GLY A 131 5.39 5.59 29.43
C GLY A 131 4.53 6.13 28.31
N ASP A 132 3.40 5.46 28.08
CA ASP A 132 2.13 5.97 27.51
C ASP A 132 2.16 7.16 26.53
N ASP A 133 3.21 7.28 25.73
CA ASP A 133 3.32 8.22 24.64
C ASP A 133 3.24 7.37 23.37
N ASN A 134 2.01 6.93 23.11
CA ASN A 134 1.57 6.39 21.83
C ASN A 134 1.50 7.54 20.81
N SER A 135 2.53 8.37 20.75
CA SER A 135 2.75 9.39 19.73
C SER A 135 3.96 8.98 18.91
N ASP A 136 3.67 8.59 17.67
CA ASP A 136 4.56 8.74 16.52
C ASP A 136 5.92 8.03 16.55
N GLN A 137 5.88 6.70 16.65
CA GLN A 137 6.56 5.94 15.61
C GLN A 137 5.56 5.61 14.51
N HIS A 138 5.21 6.64 13.73
CA HIS A 138 4.48 6.53 12.48
C HIS A 138 5.39 5.82 11.45
N PHE A 139 5.55 4.51 11.60
CA PHE A 139 5.94 3.68 10.47
C PHE A 139 4.77 3.77 9.50
N THR A 140 4.96 4.42 8.35
CA THR A 140 3.93 4.55 7.32
C THR A 140 3.34 3.16 7.04
N GLU A 141 2.11 2.93 7.48
CA GLU A 141 1.34 1.76 7.09
C GLU A 141 0.45 2.23 5.92
N ASP A 142 1.03 2.11 4.72
CA ASP A 142 0.57 2.76 3.48
C ASP A 142 -0.88 2.47 3.06
N GLU A 143 -1.59 1.54 3.73
CA GLU A 143 -3.00 1.26 3.48
C GLU A 143 -3.93 1.83 4.55
N GLN A 144 -3.64 1.67 5.84
CA GLN A 144 -4.54 2.12 6.92
C GLN A 144 -4.52 3.65 7.06
N ASP A 145 -3.33 4.23 6.98
CA ASP A 145 -3.14 5.68 7.04
C ASP A 145 -3.78 6.35 5.82
N TYR A 146 -3.70 5.73 4.64
CA TYR A 146 -4.34 6.28 3.43
C TYR A 146 -5.86 6.40 3.59
N TYR A 147 -6.52 5.38 4.16
CA TYR A 147 -7.96 5.45 4.40
C TYR A 147 -8.31 6.50 5.47
N TYR A 148 -7.52 6.58 6.54
CA TYR A 148 -7.70 7.58 7.60
C TYR A 148 -7.49 9.02 7.11
N TYR A 149 -6.42 9.29 6.36
CA TYR A 149 -6.15 10.61 5.77
C TYR A 149 -7.16 10.97 4.68
N LYS A 150 -7.65 10.00 3.92
CA LYS A 150 -8.70 10.24 2.92
C LYS A 150 -10.02 10.62 3.58
N GLU A 151 -10.39 9.93 4.65
CA GLU A 151 -11.63 10.20 5.39
C GLU A 151 -11.57 11.55 6.10
N THR A 152 -10.46 11.85 6.79
CA THR A 152 -10.25 13.15 7.45
C THR A 152 -10.18 14.31 6.45
N ALA A 153 -9.56 14.13 5.27
CA ALA A 153 -9.55 15.14 4.22
C ALA A 153 -10.96 15.43 3.65
N GLN A 154 -11.80 14.39 3.52
CA GLN A 154 -13.21 14.55 3.10
C GLN A 154 -14.03 15.30 4.15
N GLU A 155 -13.80 15.03 5.44
CA GLU A 155 -14.46 15.73 6.54
C GLU A 155 -14.03 17.19 6.65
N LEU A 156 -12.74 17.50 6.53
CA LEU A 156 -12.27 18.89 6.48
C LEU A 156 -12.87 19.63 5.30
N GLN A 157 -12.89 19.02 4.11
CA GLN A 157 -13.46 19.65 2.93
C GLN A 157 -14.96 19.97 3.11
N LYS A 158 -15.69 19.09 3.80
CA LYS A 158 -17.09 19.30 4.19
C LYS A 158 -17.25 20.42 5.22
N GLN A 159 -16.31 20.54 6.16
CA GLN A 159 -16.30 21.63 7.14
C GLN A 159 -16.02 22.98 6.50
N LEU A 160 -15.01 23.08 5.62
CA LEU A 160 -14.72 24.29 4.86
C LEU A 160 -15.90 24.73 3.97
N THR A 161 -16.57 23.77 3.30
CA THR A 161 -17.78 24.09 2.52
C THR A 161 -19.00 24.43 3.39
N SER A 162 -19.04 24.01 4.65
CA SER A 162 -20.09 24.42 5.60
C SER A 162 -19.82 25.77 6.28
N GLU A 163 -18.56 26.20 6.38
CA GLU A 163 -18.21 27.53 6.91
C GLU A 163 -18.43 28.64 5.88
N ASP A 164 -18.24 28.37 4.58
CA ASP A 164 -18.58 29.30 3.49
C ASP A 164 -20.10 29.58 3.37
N GLU A 165 -20.96 28.66 3.83
CA GLU A 165 -22.42 28.84 3.84
C GLU A 165 -22.90 29.72 4.99
N LEU A 166 -22.11 29.95 6.04
CA LEU A 166 -22.50 30.76 7.21
C LEU A 166 -22.20 32.26 7.05
N PHE A 167 -21.36 32.64 6.08
CA PHE A 167 -20.93 34.02 5.83
C PHE A 167 -21.71 34.71 4.70
N ARG A 168 -22.63 34.03 4.02
CA ARG A 168 -23.36 34.58 2.86
C ARG A 168 -24.64 35.36 3.19
N ASP A 169 -25.09 35.34 4.44
CA ASP A 169 -26.40 35.87 4.82
C ASP A 169 -26.40 37.33 5.32
N GLU A 170 -25.25 38.00 5.45
CA GLU A 170 -25.20 39.38 5.98
C GLU A 170 -25.11 40.50 4.92
N ASP A 171 -24.70 40.21 3.67
CA ASP A 171 -24.49 41.24 2.64
C ASP A 171 -25.63 41.40 1.61
N ALA A 172 -26.73 40.63 1.73
CA ALA A 172 -27.81 40.61 0.72
C ALA A 172 -28.93 41.66 0.96
N ALA A 173 -28.67 42.74 1.70
CA ALA A 173 -29.70 43.72 2.06
C ALA A 173 -29.30 45.18 1.82
N SER A 174 -28.80 45.53 0.64
CA SER A 174 -29.00 46.89 0.09
C SER A 174 -28.65 46.96 -1.41
N GLU A 175 -29.62 46.63 -2.25
CA GLU A 175 -29.65 47.10 -3.64
C GLU A 175 -30.88 48.00 -3.80
N SER A 176 -30.66 49.31 -3.91
CA SER A 176 -31.59 50.21 -4.57
C SER A 176 -30.88 51.42 -5.18
N ASP A 177 -30.99 51.46 -6.50
CA ASP A 177 -31.23 52.64 -7.35
C ASP A 177 -30.08 53.50 -7.89
N SER A 178 -30.04 53.52 -9.25
CA SER A 178 -29.72 54.63 -10.17
C SER A 178 -28.32 55.27 -10.08
N GLU A 179 -27.62 55.71 -11.13
CA GLU A 179 -28.01 56.19 -12.45
C GLU A 179 -26.74 56.26 -13.33
N SER A 180 -26.95 56.36 -14.64
CA SER A 180 -25.96 56.51 -15.71
C SER A 180 -25.12 57.79 -15.64
N GLU A 181 -23.86 57.75 -16.09
CA GLU A 181 -23.32 58.75 -17.03
C GLU A 181 -22.00 58.31 -17.69
N SER A 182 -21.86 58.72 -18.94
CA SER A 182 -20.81 58.48 -19.93
C SER A 182 -19.54 59.31 -19.73
N GLU A 183 -18.39 58.83 -20.19
CA GLU A 183 -17.62 59.39 -21.33
C GLU A 183 -16.29 58.64 -21.53
N ASP A 184 -15.97 58.38 -22.79
CA ASP A 184 -14.76 57.72 -23.33
C ASP A 184 -13.50 58.65 -23.28
N PRO A 185 -12.41 58.42 -24.05
CA PRO A 185 -11.37 57.38 -23.98
C PRO A 185 -9.92 57.98 -23.96
N VAL A 186 -8.93 57.11 -24.20
CA VAL A 186 -7.62 57.29 -24.88
C VAL A 186 -6.31 57.34 -24.05
N ASP A 187 -5.35 56.58 -24.61
CA ASP A 187 -3.89 56.70 -24.68
C ASP A 187 -3.13 55.60 -23.91
N GLU A 188 -2.78 54.48 -24.55
CA GLU A 188 -1.75 54.21 -25.59
C GLU A 188 -0.35 53.95 -24.98
N VAL A 189 0.32 52.95 -25.57
CA VAL A 189 1.71 52.46 -25.44
C VAL A 189 2.02 51.52 -24.24
N ASP A 190 2.68 50.37 -24.38
CA ASP A 190 3.35 49.76 -25.52
C ASP A 190 3.41 48.24 -25.32
N ASP A 191 3.22 47.53 -26.43
CA ASP A 191 3.36 46.09 -26.59
C ASP A 191 4.85 45.72 -26.65
N LEU A 192 5.21 44.45 -26.38
CA LEU A 192 6.22 43.64 -27.10
C LEU A 192 6.62 42.38 -26.29
N PRO A 193 7.00 41.28 -26.99
CA PRO A 193 6.49 39.94 -26.71
C PRO A 193 7.55 38.98 -26.17
N LEU A 194 7.08 37.89 -25.56
CA LEU A 194 7.87 36.69 -25.28
C LEU A 194 8.13 35.92 -26.59
N MET A 195 9.41 35.68 -26.90
CA MET A 195 9.87 34.44 -27.54
C MET A 195 10.27 33.44 -26.45
#